data_AF-A0A822EHX4-F1
#
_entry.id   AF-A0A822EHX4-F1
#
_cell.length_a   1.000
_cell.length_b   1.000
_cell.length_c   1.000
_cell.angle_alpha   90.00
_cell.angle_beta   90.00
_cell.angle_gamma   90.00
#
_symmetry.space_group_name_H-M   'P 1'
#
loop_
_entity.id
_entity.type
_entity.pdbx_description
1 polymer ?
#
loop_
_entity_poly.entity_id
_entity_poly.type
_entity_poly.pdbx_seq_one_letter_code
_entity_poly.pdbx_strand_id
1 'polypeptide(L)'
;MVTGDNINTARSIALKCGIISANDDYLALEGKEFNQCIRSRPDGKVEQCLFDKIWPNLRVLARSSSQDKYILVRGIMASQINPMREVVATIGSETKDVSALKAADVGFAM
;
A
#
# COMPACT_ATOMS: atom_id res chain seq x y z
N MET A 1 -4.76 4.82 -0.81
CA MET A 1 -5.17 4.61 -2.22
C MET A 1 -4.09 3.83 -2.96
N VAL A 2 -4.48 2.76 -3.68
CA VAL A 2 -3.57 1.95 -4.50
C VAL A 2 -4.10 1.97 -5.94
N THR A 3 -3.29 2.40 -6.91
CA THR A 3 -3.71 2.54 -8.31
C THR A 3 -2.58 2.19 -9.28
N GLY A 4 -2.95 1.76 -10.50
CA GLY A 4 -2.04 1.62 -11.64
C GLY A 4 -1.70 2.95 -12.34
N ASP A 5 -2.37 4.05 -11.99
CA ASP A 5 -2.16 5.35 -12.60
C ASP A 5 -0.77 5.95 -12.30
N ASN A 6 -0.39 6.96 -13.08
CA ASN A 6 0.79 7.77 -12.81
C ASN A 6 0.66 8.56 -11.49
N ILE A 7 1.78 8.77 -10.79
CA ILE A 7 1.83 9.46 -9.49
C ILE A 7 1.18 10.84 -9.48
N ASN A 8 1.34 11.65 -10.52
CA ASN A 8 0.75 13.00 -10.57
C ASN A 8 -0.78 12.94 -10.68
N THR A 9 -1.29 11.99 -11.47
CA THR A 9 -2.74 11.76 -11.60
C THR A 9 -3.30 11.23 -10.28
N ALA A 10 -2.63 10.24 -9.70
CA ALA A 10 -3.02 9.67 -8.40
C ALA A 10 -3.03 10.74 -7.29
N ARG A 11 -2.01 11.60 -7.19
CA ARG A 11 -1.99 12.71 -6.22
C ARG A 11 -3.12 13.71 -6.45
N SER A 12 -3.36 14.10 -7.71
CA SER A 12 -4.45 15.02 -8.05
C SER A 12 -5.82 14.46 -7.64
N ILE A 13 -6.08 13.17 -7.91
CA ILE A 13 -7.30 12.49 -7.48
C ILE A 13 -7.37 12.38 -5.97
N ALA A 14 -6.28 11.97 -5.31
CA ALA A 14 -6.21 11.82 -3.86
C ALA A 14 -6.50 13.14 -3.13
N LEU A 15 -6.00 14.28 -3.63
CA LEU A 15 -6.32 15.62 -3.13
C LEU A 15 -7.81 15.95 -3.29
N LYS A 16 -8.36 15.73 -4.49
CA LYS A 16 -9.77 16.01 -4.77
C LYS A 16 -10.73 15.15 -3.94
N CYS A 17 -10.34 13.91 -3.64
CA CYS A 17 -11.10 12.98 -2.81
C CYS A 17 -10.86 13.15 -1.30
N GLY A 18 -9.96 14.04 -0.87
CA GLY A 18 -9.63 14.24 0.54
C GLY A 18 -8.85 13.08 1.19
N ILE A 19 -8.18 12.24 0.40
CA ILE A 19 -7.30 11.17 0.90
C ILE A 19 -5.98 11.74 1.43
N ILE A 20 -5.53 12.85 0.84
CA ILE A 20 -4.37 13.63 1.28
C ILE A 20 -4.74 15.11 1.33
N SER A 21 -4.13 15.85 2.24
CA SER A 21 -4.27 17.31 2.35
C SER A 21 -2.92 17.99 2.12
N ALA A 22 -2.93 19.23 1.63
CA ALA A 22 -1.69 19.97 1.36
C ALA A 22 -0.82 20.23 2.61
N ASN A 23 -1.43 20.21 3.80
CA ASN A 23 -0.77 20.48 5.07
C ASN A 23 -0.47 19.21 5.88
N ASP A 24 -0.83 18.03 5.37
CA ASP A 24 -0.59 16.77 6.07
C ASP A 24 0.78 16.20 5.70
N ASP A 25 1.45 15.56 6.66
CA ASP A 25 2.61 14.74 6.37
C ASP A 25 2.15 13.40 5.78
N TYR A 26 2.41 13.19 4.48
CA TYR A 26 2.03 11.98 3.77
C TYR A 26 3.12 11.52 2.79
N LEU A 27 3.15 10.21 2.54
CA LEU A 27 3.94 9.60 1.50
C LEU A 27 3.05 9.20 0.32
N ALA A 28 3.51 9.57 -0.86
CA ALA A 28 2.93 9.19 -2.13
C ALA A 28 4.05 8.66 -3.02
N LEU A 29 4.11 7.34 -3.18
CA LEU A 29 5.20 6.62 -3.82
C LEU A 29 4.71 5.87 -5.07
N GLU A 30 5.62 5.64 -6.01
CA GLU A 30 5.40 4.64 -7.05
C GLU A 30 5.76 3.23 -6.55
N GLY A 31 5.16 2.20 -7.14
CA GLY A 31 5.40 0.79 -6.76
C GLY A 31 6.89 0.40 -6.77
N LYS A 32 7.67 0.94 -7.70
CA LYS A 32 9.14 0.71 -7.76
C LYS A 32 9.85 1.28 -6.53
N GLU A 33 9.52 2.51 -6.13
CA GLU A 33 10.11 3.19 -4.97
C GLU A 33 9.72 2.47 -3.68
N PHE A 34 8.44 2.13 -3.54
CA PHE A 34 7.93 1.33 -2.43
C PHE A 34 8.70 0.02 -2.26
N ASN A 35 8.90 -0.75 -3.33
CA ASN A 35 9.67 -1.99 -3.27
C ASN A 35 11.14 -1.77 -2.87
N GLN A 36 11.76 -0.67 -3.29
CA GLN A 36 13.14 -0.36 -2.91
C GLN A 36 13.25 0.03 -1.43
N CYS A 37 12.22 0.68 -0.87
CA CYS A 37 12.21 1.07 0.53
C CYS A 37 12.01 -0.11 1.49
N ILE A 38 11.23 -1.11 1.10
CA ILE A 38 10.84 -2.21 2.01
C ILE A 38 11.67 -3.48 1.85
N ARG A 39 12.56 -3.55 0.86
CA ARG A 39 13.34 -4.77 0.57
C ARG A 39 14.79 -4.62 0.98
N SER A 40 15.32 -5.67 1.59
CA SER A 40 16.74 -5.74 1.88
C SER A 40 17.58 -5.98 0.63
N ARG A 41 18.83 -5.53 0.68
CA ARG A 41 19.86 -5.91 -0.28
C ARG A 41 20.82 -6.87 0.41
N PRO A 42 21.22 -8.00 -0.21
CA PRO A 42 21.08 -8.38 -1.62
C PRO A 42 19.94 -9.37 -1.95
N ASP A 43 19.23 -9.91 -0.95
CA ASP A 43 18.26 -11.00 -1.13
C ASP A 43 16.90 -10.56 -1.67
N GLY A 44 16.61 -9.26 -1.66
CA GLY A 44 15.39 -8.68 -2.24
C GLY A 44 14.12 -9.08 -1.50
N LYS A 45 14.25 -9.57 -0.25
CA LYS A 45 13.12 -9.95 0.59
C LYS A 45 12.53 -8.72 1.27
N VAL A 46 11.21 -8.75 1.48
CA VAL A 46 10.52 -7.70 2.24
C VAL A 46 10.94 -7.80 3.70
N GLU A 47 11.45 -6.70 4.25
CA GLU A 47 11.77 -6.56 5.67
C GLU A 47 10.67 -5.79 6.38
N GLN A 48 10.06 -6.42 7.39
CA GLN A 48 8.98 -5.80 8.15
C GLN A 48 9.42 -4.50 8.83
N CYS A 49 10.65 -4.44 9.36
CA CYS A 49 11.16 -3.24 10.03
C CYS A 49 11.34 -2.03 9.08
N LEU A 50 11.58 -2.27 7.78
CA LEU A 50 11.63 -1.23 6.76
C LEU A 50 10.22 -0.85 6.32
N PHE A 51 9.35 -1.84 6.15
CA PHE A 51 7.94 -1.64 5.84
C PHE A 51 7.26 -0.75 6.89
N ASP A 52 7.49 -1.04 8.17
CA ASP A 52 6.94 -0.32 9.33
C ASP A 52 7.36 1.16 9.41
N LYS A 53 8.45 1.55 8.73
CA LYS A 53 8.85 2.96 8.62
C LYS A 53 8.07 3.73 7.55
N ILE A 54 7.45 3.02 6.60
CA ILE A 54 6.86 3.61 5.39
C ILE A 54 5.33 3.60 5.44
N TRP A 55 4.73 2.44 5.74
CA TRP A 55 3.28 2.27 5.60
C TRP A 55 2.43 3.22 6.47
N PRO A 56 2.83 3.67 7.68
CA PRO A 56 1.98 4.54 8.51
C PRO A 56 1.69 5.89 7.86
N ASN A 57 2.63 6.40 7.05
CA ASN A 57 2.49 7.67 6.34
C ASN A 57 2.13 7.47 4.85
N LEU A 58 2.18 6.24 4.34
CA LEU A 58 1.81 5.95 2.95
C LEU A 58 0.30 6.14 2.74
N ARG A 59 -0.05 7.11 1.89
CA ARG A 59 -1.45 7.40 1.51
C ARG A 59 -1.74 7.08 0.06
N VAL A 60 -0.74 7.18 -0.82
CA VAL A 60 -0.87 6.88 -2.25
C VAL A 60 0.23 5.95 -2.71
N LEU A 61 -0.16 4.81 -3.29
CA LEU A 61 0.72 3.91 -4.01
C LEU A 61 0.31 3.89 -5.48
N ALA A 62 1.08 4.59 -6.32
CA ALA A 62 0.83 4.74 -7.75
C ALA A 62 1.67 3.75 -8.58
N ARG A 63 1.31 3.55 -9.85
CA ARG A 63 1.90 2.51 -10.72
C ARG A 63 2.03 1.15 -10.02
N SER A 64 1.07 0.84 -9.15
CA SER A 64 1.10 -0.35 -8.31
C SER A 64 0.76 -1.57 -9.14
N SER A 65 1.56 -2.63 -8.99
CA SER A 65 1.17 -3.97 -9.44
C SER A 65 0.23 -4.63 -8.42
N SER A 66 -0.43 -5.73 -8.82
CA SER A 66 -1.21 -6.54 -7.87
C SER A 66 -0.34 -7.21 -6.81
N GLN A 67 0.93 -7.48 -7.12
CA GLN A 67 1.90 -7.97 -6.15
C GLN A 67 2.19 -6.92 -5.07
N ASP A 68 2.34 -5.65 -5.46
CA ASP A 68 2.58 -4.56 -4.51
C ASP A 68 1.39 -4.37 -3.58
N LYS A 69 0.17 -4.44 -4.12
CA LYS A 69 -1.07 -4.42 -3.34
C LYS A 69 -1.13 -5.57 -2.33
N TYR A 70 -0.80 -6.79 -2.76
CA TYR A 70 -0.72 -7.96 -1.88
C TYR A 70 0.31 -7.79 -0.76
N ILE A 71 1.52 -7.30 -1.10
CA ILE A 71 2.58 -7.03 -0.13
C ILE A 71 2.12 -5.98 0.88
N LEU A 72 1.48 -4.90 0.42
CA LEU A 72 0.97 -3.84 1.28
C LEU A 72 -0.07 -4.39 2.28
N VAL A 73 -1.06 -5.16 1.81
CA VAL A 73 -2.09 -5.76 2.67
C VAL A 73 -1.44 -6.66 3.73
N ARG A 74 -0.58 -7.59 3.30
CA ARG A 74 0.09 -8.52 4.23
C ARG A 74 1.01 -7.83 5.21
N GLY A 75 1.74 -6.81 4.76
CA GLY A 75 2.67 -6.05 5.59
C GLY A 75 1.95 -5.25 6.67
N ILE A 76 0.81 -4.62 6.36
CA ILE A 76 -0.01 -3.90 7.35
C ILE A 76 -0.55 -4.88 8.40
N MET A 77 -1.09 -6.02 7.97
CA MET A 77 -1.62 -7.05 8.88
C MET A 77 -0.56 -7.69 9.78
N ALA A 78 0.70 -7.69 9.33
CA ALA A 78 1.85 -8.20 10.09
C ALA A 78 2.53 -7.13 10.96
N SER A 79 2.16 -5.86 10.77
CA SER A 79 2.76 -4.75 11.50
C SER A 79 2.40 -4.79 12.99
N GLN A 80 3.37 -4.43 13.82
CA GLN A 80 3.23 -4.38 15.28
C GLN A 80 3.44 -2.96 15.83
N ILE A 81 3.34 -1.93 14.98
CA ILE A 81 3.48 -0.53 15.40
C ILE A 81 2.41 -0.17 16.42
N ASN A 82 1.18 -0.65 16.19
CA ASN A 82 0.10 -0.53 17.14
C ASN A 82 0.03 -1.79 18.03
N PRO A 83 -0.27 -1.65 19.33
CA PRO A 83 -0.40 -2.78 20.24
C PRO A 83 -1.57 -3.70 19.86
N MET A 84 -2.57 -3.13 19.18
CA MET A 84 -3.59 -3.89 18.47
C MET A 84 -3.16 -4.06 17.02
N ARG A 85 -3.37 -5.27 16.49
CA ARG A 85 -3.18 -5.54 15.06
C ARG A 85 -4.14 -4.68 14.23
N GLU A 86 -3.66 -4.25 13.06
CA GLU A 86 -4.49 -3.64 12.03
C GLU A 86 -5.47 -4.64 11.39
N VAL A 87 -6.72 -4.22 11.25
CA VAL A 87 -7.74 -4.95 10.48
C VAL A 87 -7.82 -4.33 9.10
N VAL A 88 -7.50 -5.10 8.06
CA VAL A 88 -7.33 -4.56 6.70
C VAL A 88 -8.49 -4.97 5.81
N ALA A 89 -9.15 -3.96 5.24
CA ALA A 89 -10.08 -4.13 4.14
C ALA A 89 -9.42 -3.79 2.80
N THR A 90 -9.71 -4.56 1.77
CA THR A 90 -9.23 -4.28 0.41
C THR A 90 -10.34 -4.46 -0.62
N ILE A 91 -10.27 -3.68 -1.70
CA ILE A 91 -11.21 -3.74 -2.82
C ILE A 91 -10.47 -4.18 -4.08
N GLY A 92 -11.05 -5.02 -4.91
CA GLY A 92 -10.45 -5.47 -6.17
C GLY A 92 -11.50 -5.86 -7.19
N SER A 93 -11.25 -5.54 -8.46
CA SER A 93 -12.15 -5.84 -9.59
C SER A 93 -11.56 -6.85 -10.57
N GLU A 94 -10.26 -7.12 -10.47
CA GLU A 94 -9.54 -7.97 -11.42
C GLU A 94 -9.14 -9.32 -10.79
N THR A 95 -9.02 -10.35 -11.63
CA THR A 95 -8.56 -11.69 -11.22
C THR A 95 -7.18 -11.67 -10.55
N LYS A 96 -6.32 -10.74 -10.96
CA LYS A 96 -4.98 -10.54 -10.37
C LYS A 96 -5.03 -10.05 -8.91
N ASP A 97 -6.15 -9.51 -8.44
CA ASP A 97 -6.31 -9.01 -7.07
C ASP A 97 -6.81 -10.07 -6.08
N VAL A 98 -7.12 -11.28 -6.55
CA VAL A 98 -7.63 -12.39 -5.71
C VAL A 98 -6.70 -12.72 -4.54
N SER A 99 -5.38 -12.64 -4.73
CA SER A 99 -4.42 -12.88 -3.66
C SER A 99 -4.53 -11.84 -2.54
N ALA A 100 -4.68 -10.57 -2.89
CA ALA A 100 -4.88 -9.49 -1.92
C ALA A 100 -6.24 -9.61 -1.23
N LEU A 101 -7.31 -9.91 -1.99
CA LEU A 101 -8.66 -10.09 -1.46
C LEU A 101 -8.73 -11.24 -0.45
N LYS A 102 -8.08 -12.38 -0.75
CA LYS A 102 -7.99 -13.53 0.18
C LYS A 102 -7.11 -13.26 1.38
N ALA A 103 -6.12 -12.38 1.25
CA ALA A 103 -5.20 -12.05 2.33
C ALA A 103 -5.83 -11.10 3.35
N ALA A 104 -6.66 -10.15 2.91
CA ALA A 104 -7.31 -9.16 3.76
C ALA A 104 -8.31 -9.79 4.73
N ASP A 105 -8.58 -9.09 5.83
CA ASP A 105 -9.65 -9.47 6.77
C ASP A 105 -11.03 -9.35 6.12
N VAL A 106 -11.21 -8.33 5.28
CA VAL A 106 -12.45 -8.08 4.53
C VAL A 106 -12.09 -7.74 3.08
N GLY A 107 -12.58 -8.57 2.14
CA GLY A 107 -12.42 -8.34 0.71
C GLY A 107 -13.71 -7.83 0.06
N PHE A 108 -13.64 -6.73 -0.68
CA PHE A 108 -14.73 -6.22 -1.51
C PHE A 108 -14.43 -6.51 -2.98
N ALA A 109 -15.29 -7.29 -3.62
CA ALA A 109 -15.26 -7.49 -5.07
C ALA A 109 -16.25 -6.53 -5.75
N MET A 110 -15.86 -5.98 -6.90
CA MET A 110 -16.76 -5.22 -7.78
C MET A 110 -16.98 -5.96 -9.09
#